data_AF-A0A6A2EFK4-F1
#
_entry.id   AF-A0A6A2EFK4-F1
#
_cell.length_a   1.000
_cell.length_b   1.000
_cell.length_c   1.000
_cell.angle_alpha   90.00
_cell.angle_beta   90.00
_cell.angle_gamma   90.00
#
_symmetry.space_group_name_H-M   'P 1'
#
loop_
_entity.id
_entity.type
_entity.pdbx_description
1 polymer ?
#
loop_
_entity_poly.entity_id
_entity_poly.type
_entity_poly.pdbx_seq_one_letter_code
_entity_poly.pdbx_strand_id
1 'polypeptide(L)'
;MKRDKHHVSQHPKFVRGRLKAIVHFIDTLPDTEDKHSPRELLKMGFVHPEIEYNVSAKTAQFGVSQSEAPLTFTELANYSTWFYIHPEKIAGTETVVTSRDFPIKISGTRKEVENTILQSLNTTPRQQS
;
A
#
# COMPACT_ATOMS: atom_id res chain seq x y z
N MET A 1 -6.84 -3.71 -14.31
CA MET A 1 -5.41 -4.07 -14.30
C MET A 1 -5.17 -4.95 -13.09
N LYS A 2 -4.74 -6.21 -13.26
CA LYS A 2 -4.38 -7.07 -12.12
C LYS A 2 -3.11 -6.49 -11.51
N ARG A 3 -3.07 -6.18 -10.20
CA ARG A 3 -1.78 -6.07 -9.54
C ARG A 3 -1.22 -7.49 -9.51
N ASP A 4 -0.32 -7.80 -10.43
CA ASP A 4 0.55 -8.96 -10.26
C ASP A 4 1.17 -8.84 -8.88
N LYS A 5 1.24 -9.97 -8.16
CA LYS A 5 1.86 -10.08 -6.84
C LYS A 5 3.37 -9.83 -6.97
N HIS A 6 3.75 -8.61 -7.30
CA HIS A 6 5.13 -8.17 -7.31
C HIS A 6 5.66 -8.37 -5.90
N HIS A 7 6.86 -8.93 -5.80
CA HIS A 7 7.54 -9.08 -4.52
C HIS A 7 7.73 -7.69 -3.90
N VAL A 8 6.85 -7.30 -2.99
CA VAL A 8 6.95 -6.05 -2.25
C VAL A 8 8.06 -6.20 -1.22
N SER A 9 9.09 -5.36 -1.30
CA SER A 9 10.15 -5.37 -0.31
C SER A 9 9.61 -4.90 1.04
N GLN A 10 9.57 -5.82 2.00
CA GLN A 10 9.20 -5.54 3.40
C GLN A 10 10.34 -4.85 4.18
N HIS A 11 11.50 -4.63 3.55
CA HIS A 11 12.66 -4.04 4.20
C HIS A 11 12.36 -2.62 4.72
N PRO A 12 12.64 -2.29 6.00
CA PRO A 12 12.23 -1.02 6.61
C PRO A 12 12.65 0.23 5.82
N LYS A 13 13.89 0.27 5.32
CA LYS A 13 14.37 1.39 4.49
C LYS A 13 13.53 1.64 3.23
N PHE A 14 13.07 0.57 2.58
CA PHE A 14 12.25 0.68 1.38
C PHE A 14 10.84 1.17 1.72
N VAL A 15 10.26 0.63 2.80
CA VAL A 15 8.94 1.06 3.28
C VAL A 15 8.95 2.53 3.70
N ARG A 16 10.00 2.97 4.41
CA ARG A 16 10.21 4.40 4.73
C ARG A 16 10.40 5.26 3.48
N GLY A 17 11.13 4.76 2.50
CA GLY A 17 11.25 5.39 1.18
C GLY A 17 9.89 5.61 0.52
N ARG A 18 9.01 4.60 0.58
CA ARG A 18 7.63 4.68 0.06
C ARG A 18 6.80 5.71 0.81
N LEU A 19 6.84 5.71 2.14
CA LEU A 19 6.13 6.69 2.96
C LEU A 19 6.54 8.12 2.59
N LYS A 20 7.85 8.38 2.44
CA LYS A 20 8.36 9.68 1.99
C LYS A 20 7.93 10.01 0.56
N ALA A 21 7.92 9.04 -0.35
CA ALA A 21 7.44 9.24 -1.71
C ALA A 21 5.96 9.62 -1.74
N ILE A 22 5.12 8.94 -0.96
CA ILE A 22 3.69 9.25 -0.85
C ILE A 22 3.48 10.67 -0.35
N VAL A 23 4.15 11.06 0.74
CA VAL A 23 4.07 12.43 1.27
C VAL A 23 4.50 13.44 0.21
N HIS A 24 5.63 13.21 -0.46
CA HIS A 24 6.11 14.07 -1.54
C HIS A 24 5.09 14.26 -2.67
N PHE A 25 4.46 13.19 -3.14
CA PHE A 25 3.43 13.28 -4.18
C PHE A 25 2.13 13.90 -3.68
N ILE A 26 1.72 13.66 -2.44
CA ILE A 26 0.59 14.36 -1.84
C ILE A 26 0.85 15.87 -1.81
N ASP A 27 2.07 16.30 -1.50
CA ASP A 27 2.41 17.73 -1.41
C ASP A 27 2.58 18.40 -2.78
N THR A 28 2.99 17.65 -3.81
CA THR A 28 3.36 18.22 -5.12
C THR A 28 2.32 18.03 -6.22
N LEU A 29 1.45 17.03 -6.11
CA LEU A 29 0.36 16.84 -7.06
C LEU A 29 -0.69 17.95 -6.90
N PRO A 30 -1.35 18.36 -7.99
CA PRO A 30 -2.35 19.41 -7.95
C PRO A 30 -3.48 19.04 -6.99
N ASP A 31 -3.89 20.02 -6.18
CA ASP A 31 -5.07 19.89 -5.35
C ASP A 31 -6.31 20.16 -6.20
N THR A 32 -7.10 19.12 -6.43
CA THR A 32 -8.32 19.18 -7.25
C THR A 32 -9.52 18.81 -6.40
N GLU A 33 -10.71 19.23 -6.83
CA GLU A 33 -11.96 18.81 -6.19
C GLU A 33 -12.30 17.34 -6.49
N ASP A 34 -11.59 16.72 -7.44
CA ASP A 34 -11.78 15.33 -7.85
C ASP A 34 -11.21 14.37 -6.79
N LYS A 35 -12.12 13.65 -6.12
CA LYS A 35 -11.79 12.63 -5.12
C LYS A 35 -11.19 11.35 -5.69
N HIS A 36 -11.18 11.21 -7.00
CA HIS A 36 -10.51 10.14 -7.74
C HIS A 36 -9.17 10.57 -8.31
N SER A 37 -8.74 11.81 -8.05
CA SER A 37 -7.42 12.28 -8.45
C SER A 37 -6.30 11.43 -7.83
N PRO A 38 -5.14 11.29 -8.50
CA PRO A 38 -4.01 10.56 -7.95
C PRO A 38 -3.59 11.02 -6.54
N ARG A 39 -3.72 12.31 -6.24
CA ARG A 39 -3.43 12.90 -4.93
C ARG A 39 -4.37 12.38 -3.85
N GLU A 40 -5.68 12.39 -4.09
CA GLU A 40 -6.68 11.94 -3.10
C GLU A 40 -6.60 10.43 -2.88
N LEU A 41 -6.37 9.65 -3.95
CA LEU A 41 -6.19 8.20 -3.84
C LEU A 41 -4.91 7.82 -3.07
N LEU A 42 -3.82 8.59 -3.22
CA LEU A 42 -2.58 8.37 -2.46
C LEU A 42 -2.75 8.53 -0.95
N LYS A 43 -3.63 9.44 -0.50
CA LYS A 43 -3.95 9.61 0.93
C LYS A 43 -4.53 8.33 1.55
N MET A 44 -5.16 7.48 0.73
CA MET A 44 -5.70 6.18 1.12
C MET A 44 -4.69 5.03 0.93
N GLY A 45 -3.49 5.32 0.42
CA GLY A 45 -2.45 4.34 0.12
C GLY A 45 -2.53 3.70 -1.26
N PHE A 46 -3.47 4.13 -2.12
CA PHE A 46 -3.60 3.65 -3.49
C PHE A 46 -2.71 4.47 -4.43
N VAL A 47 -1.89 3.78 -5.21
CA VAL A 47 -1.01 4.41 -6.20
C VAL A 47 -1.69 4.31 -7.57
N HIS A 48 -2.08 5.45 -8.14
CA HIS A 48 -2.69 5.48 -9.47
C HIS A 48 -1.68 5.05 -10.55
N PRO A 49 -2.08 4.25 -11.56
CA PRO A 49 -1.16 3.76 -12.60
C PRO A 49 -0.37 4.85 -13.32
N GLU A 50 -0.97 6.04 -13.51
CA GLU A 50 -0.32 7.19 -14.17
C GLU A 50 0.91 7.70 -13.42
N ILE A 51 0.97 7.52 -12.10
CA ILE A 51 2.07 7.99 -11.26
C ILE A 51 2.90 6.84 -10.70
N GLU A 52 2.55 5.58 -10.97
CA GLU A 52 3.16 4.39 -10.37
C GLU A 52 4.67 4.34 -10.58
N TYR A 53 5.12 4.63 -11.80
CA TYR A 53 6.55 4.70 -12.13
C TYR A 53 7.27 5.76 -11.29
N ASN A 54 6.71 6.96 -11.20
CA ASN A 54 7.29 8.09 -10.49
C ASN A 54 7.35 7.83 -8.97
N VAL A 55 6.29 7.24 -8.41
CA VAL A 55 6.23 6.82 -7.00
C VAL A 55 7.27 5.75 -6.72
N SER A 56 7.44 4.77 -7.62
CA SER A 56 8.43 3.70 -7.48
C SER A 56 9.87 4.23 -7.54
N ALA A 57 10.16 5.12 -8.50
CA ALA A 57 11.46 5.76 -8.63
C ALA A 57 11.81 6.59 -7.38
N LYS A 58 10.86 7.40 -6.87
CA LYS A 58 11.04 8.18 -5.64
C LYS A 58 11.17 7.31 -4.40
N THR A 59 10.45 6.20 -4.33
CA THR A 59 10.57 5.22 -3.24
C THR A 59 11.99 4.70 -3.15
N ALA A 60 12.58 4.29 -4.28
CA ALA A 60 13.96 3.84 -4.34
C ALA A 60 14.93 4.97 -3.95
N GLN A 61 14.75 6.18 -4.51
CA GLN A 61 15.59 7.34 -4.21
C GLN A 61 15.59 7.69 -2.71
N PHE A 62 14.40 7.80 -2.10
CA PHE A 62 14.28 8.18 -0.69
C PHE A 62 14.71 7.07 0.26
N GLY A 63 14.62 5.80 -0.16
CA GLY A 63 14.97 4.64 0.64
C GLY A 63 16.47 4.50 0.95
N VAL A 64 17.35 5.04 0.09
CA VAL A 64 18.82 4.88 0.22
C VAL A 64 19.35 5.39 1.56
N SER A 65 18.77 6.46 2.10
CA SER A 65 19.21 7.12 3.34
C SER A 65 18.35 6.81 4.56
N GLN A 66 17.42 5.84 4.48
CA GLN A 66 16.53 5.52 5.60
C GLN A 66 17.14 4.51 6.56
N SER A 67 16.76 4.63 7.83
CA SER A 67 17.11 3.66 8.86
C SER A 67 16.59 2.26 8.53
N GLU A 68 17.37 1.24 8.90
CA GLU A 68 17.00 -0.17 8.81
C GLU A 68 16.35 -0.69 10.11
N ALA A 69 16.20 0.16 11.14
CA ALA A 69 15.50 -0.20 12.36
C ALA A 69 14.07 -0.70 12.06
N PRO A 70 13.47 -1.56 12.91
CA PRO A 70 12.10 -2.01 12.75
C PRO A 70 11.12 -0.85 12.50
N LEU A 71 10.08 -1.11 11.72
CA LEU A 71 9.04 -0.12 11.44
C LEU A 71 8.25 0.20 12.71
N THR A 72 7.98 1.47 12.93
CA THR A 72 7.13 1.89 14.04
C THR A 72 5.66 1.60 13.71
N PHE A 73 4.82 1.54 14.74
CA PHE A 73 3.39 1.36 14.56
C PHE A 73 2.78 2.44 13.65
N THR A 74 3.18 3.71 13.84
CA THR A 74 2.74 4.83 13.01
C THR A 74 3.10 4.64 11.54
N GLU A 75 4.30 4.12 11.25
CA GLU A 75 4.73 3.82 9.86
C GLU A 75 3.86 2.71 9.24
N LEU A 76 3.51 1.68 10.01
CA LEU A 76 2.67 0.57 9.56
C LEU A 76 1.21 0.98 9.34
N ALA A 77 0.67 1.85 10.20
CA ALA A 77 -0.73 2.27 10.17
C ALA A 77 -1.04 3.33 9.10
N ASN A 78 -0.02 4.04 8.60
CA ASN A 78 -0.21 5.11 7.61
C ASN A 78 -0.30 4.59 6.17
N TYR A 79 -1.12 5.24 5.35
CA TYR A 79 -1.26 5.01 3.90
C TYR A 79 -1.37 3.52 3.52
N SER A 80 -2.15 2.77 4.31
CA SER A 80 -2.38 1.33 4.14
C SER A 80 -1.07 0.52 4.06
N THR A 81 -0.01 0.98 4.73
CA THR A 81 1.35 0.41 4.60
C THR A 81 1.42 -1.03 5.05
N TRP A 82 0.70 -1.41 6.12
CA TRP A 82 0.62 -2.81 6.54
C TRP A 82 0.09 -3.73 5.43
N PHE A 83 -0.99 -3.34 4.74
CA PHE A 83 -1.53 -4.12 3.62
C PHE A 83 -0.62 -4.11 2.39
N TYR A 84 0.13 -3.02 2.19
CA TYR A 84 1.16 -2.96 1.15
C TYR A 84 2.26 -4.01 1.38
N ILE A 85 2.76 -4.16 2.61
CA ILE A 85 3.81 -5.14 2.93
C ILE A 85 3.26 -6.57 3.10
N HIS A 86 1.95 -6.72 3.34
CA HIS A 86 1.26 -8.00 3.47
C HIS A 86 0.16 -8.18 2.41
N PRO A 87 0.51 -8.24 1.10
CA PRO A 87 -0.48 -8.38 0.04
C PRO A 87 -1.28 -9.68 0.12
N GLU A 88 -0.74 -10.73 0.77
CA GLU A 88 -1.45 -11.98 1.05
C GLU A 88 -2.65 -11.82 1.98
N LYS A 89 -2.71 -10.71 2.73
CA LYS A 89 -3.81 -10.40 3.66
C LYS A 89 -4.95 -9.64 2.97
N ILE A 90 -4.81 -9.30 1.69
CA ILE A 90 -5.84 -8.66 0.90
C ILE A 90 -6.68 -9.75 0.21
N ALA A 91 -7.95 -9.88 0.63
CA ALA A 91 -8.89 -10.86 0.11
C ALA A 91 -9.58 -10.39 -1.20
N GLY A 92 -8.80 -9.98 -2.20
CA GLY A 92 -9.33 -9.54 -3.49
C GLY A 92 -8.44 -8.50 -4.19
N THR A 93 -9.03 -7.77 -5.12
CA THR A 93 -8.36 -6.69 -5.87
C THR A 93 -8.95 -5.33 -5.49
N GLU A 94 -8.09 -4.33 -5.26
CA GLU A 94 -8.56 -2.95 -5.12
C GLU A 94 -8.97 -2.38 -6.48
N THR A 95 -10.15 -1.78 -6.51
CA THR A 95 -10.72 -1.12 -7.67
C THR A 95 -11.16 0.27 -7.25
N VAL A 96 -10.88 1.26 -8.08
CA VAL A 96 -11.41 2.62 -7.91
C VAL A 96 -12.91 2.60 -8.28
N VAL A 97 -13.75 3.10 -7.40
CA VAL A 97 -15.21 3.14 -7.57
C VAL A 97 -15.70 4.58 -7.60
N THR A 98 -16.88 4.82 -8.15
CA THR A 98 -17.45 6.18 -8.31
C THR A 98 -17.86 6.87 -7.01
N SER A 99 -17.82 6.17 -5.86
CA SER A 99 -18.15 6.78 -4.57
C SER A 99 -17.11 7.83 -4.19
N ARG A 100 -17.60 8.99 -3.75
CA ARG A 100 -16.76 10.10 -3.33
C ARG A 100 -16.13 9.87 -1.96
N ASP A 101 -16.91 9.29 -1.04
CA ASP A 101 -16.48 9.11 0.35
C ASP A 101 -15.68 7.80 0.54
N PHE A 102 -15.90 6.83 -0.35
CA PHE A 102 -15.20 5.54 -0.35
C PHE A 102 -14.70 5.20 -1.77
N PRO A 103 -13.69 5.93 -2.28
CA PRO A 103 -13.27 5.83 -3.68
C PRO A 103 -12.54 4.52 -4.01
N ILE A 104 -12.21 3.69 -3.02
CA ILE A 104 -11.52 2.41 -3.18
C ILE A 104 -12.38 1.30 -2.61
N LYS A 105 -12.57 0.24 -3.38
CA LYS A 105 -13.24 -0.99 -2.97
C LYS A 105 -12.33 -2.19 -3.19
N ILE A 106 -12.28 -3.10 -2.24
CA ILE A 106 -11.69 -4.42 -2.44
C ILE A 106 -12.80 -5.35 -2.93
N SER A 107 -12.62 -5.94 -4.12
CA SER A 107 -13.55 -6.92 -4.69
C SER A 107 -12.85 -8.27 -4.80
N GLY A 108 -13.39 -9.26 -4.11
CA GLY A 108 -12.90 -10.64 -4.11
C GLY A 108 -14.06 -11.63 -4.08
N THR A 109 -13.77 -12.86 -4.49
CA THR A 109 -14.68 -13.99 -4.42
C THR A 109 -14.73 -14.55 -2.99
N ARG A 110 -15.82 -15.24 -2.66
CA ARG A 110 -15.94 -15.97 -1.38
C ARG A 110 -14.72 -16.86 -1.11
N LYS A 111 -14.24 -17.57 -2.13
CA LYS A 111 -13.08 -18.47 -2.02
C LYS A 111 -11.79 -17.72 -1.67
N GLU A 112 -11.58 -16.52 -2.21
CA GLU A 112 -10.42 -15.69 -1.85
C GLU A 112 -10.49 -15.24 -0.39
N VAL A 113 -11.67 -14.84 0.08
CA VAL A 113 -11.88 -14.51 1.51
C VAL A 113 -11.59 -15.70 2.40
N GLU A 114 -12.15 -16.87 2.11
CA GLU A 114 -11.92 -18.10 2.88
C GLU A 114 -10.43 -18.46 2.89
N ASN A 115 -9.75 -18.40 1.74
CA ASN A 115 -8.31 -18.68 1.65
C ASN A 115 -7.47 -17.71 2.49
N THR A 116 -7.74 -16.41 2.43
CA THR A 116 -7.00 -15.40 3.21
C THR A 116 -7.19 -15.60 4.72
N ILE A 117 -8.41 -15.94 5.16
CA ILE A 117 -8.70 -16.24 6.57
C ILE A 117 -7.98 -17.53 7.00
N LEU A 118 -8.13 -18.61 6.24
CA LEU A 118 -7.52 -19.90 6.56
C LEU A 118 -5.99 -19.82 6.61
N GLN A 119 -5.35 -19.11 5.69
CA GLN A 119 -3.91 -18.85 5.74
C GLN A 119 -3.52 -18.12 7.01
N SER A 120 -4.33 -17.16 7.46
CA SER A 120 -4.06 -16.41 8.69
C SER A 120 -4.20 -17.27 9.95
N LEU A 121 -5.19 -18.16 10.00
CA LEU A 121 -5.39 -19.09 11.12
C LEU A 121 -4.32 -20.19 11.18
N ASN A 122 -3.87 -20.66 10.02
CA ASN A 122 -2.87 -21.72 9.91
C ASN A 122 -1.42 -21.21 10.05
N THR A 123 -1.22 -19.90 10.11
CA THR A 123 0.09 -19.31 10.40
C THR A 123 0.31 -19.39 11.91
N THR A 124 0.91 -20.48 12.41
CA THR A 124 1.38 -20.58 13.79
C THR A 124 2.27 -19.37 14.12
N PRO A 125 2.13 -18.70 15.28
CA PRO A 125 3.02 -17.61 15.65
C PRO A 125 4.45 -18.15 15.64
N ARG A 126 5.32 -17.65 14.75
CA ARG A 126 6.75 -17.93 14.87
C ARG A 126 7.18 -17.32 16.19
N GLN A 127 7.54 -18.16 17.15
CA GLN A 127 8.21 -17.71 18.36
C GLN A 127 9.45 -16.93 17.92
N GLN A 128 9.48 -15.64 18.25
CA GLN A 128 10.68 -14.83 18.11
C GLN A 128 11.62 -15.30 19.22
N SER A 129 12.66 -16.04 18.83
CA SER A 129 13.83 -16.40 19.65
C SER A 129 14.79 -15.22 19.75
#